data_AF-A0A4R0F5F4-F1
#
_entry.id   AF-A0A4R0F5F4-F1
#
_cell.length_a   1.000
_cell.length_b   1.000
_cell.length_c   1.000
_cell.angle_alpha   90.00
_cell.angle_beta   90.00
_cell.angle_gamma   90.00
#
_symmetry.space_group_name_H-M   'P 1'
#
loop_
_entity.id
_entity.type
_entity.pdbx_description
1 polymer ?
#
loop_
_entity_poly.entity_id
_entity_poly.type
_entity_poly.pdbx_seq_one_letter_code
_entity_poly.pdbx_strand_id
1 'polypeptide(L)'
;MSNLLPRNATKLEKNVEQLGEKISLIPVPFVDLHSIDRCPVPHLPWLAWEHRVEYWQPDWNEQDKRNAISESESFNAGRGTRSSISSLLSTVVDNYQLKAWYEFNPPQKPFTFVVIINSQYLLSIEQLLQVHTAIDATKSVRDNYSVSAKVQTLCDFYLTGSVTSGTKIHLESM
;
A
#
# COMPACT_ATOMS: atom_id res chain seq x y z
N MET A 1 -31.45 36.33 8.14
CA MET A 1 -31.49 35.84 6.75
C MET A 1 -32.11 36.92 5.89
N SER A 2 -31.39 37.37 4.86
CA SER A 2 -31.87 38.37 3.91
C SER A 2 -32.92 37.72 3.01
N ASN A 3 -34.15 38.25 3.06
CA ASN A 3 -35.25 37.81 2.20
C ASN A 3 -34.88 38.11 0.74
N LEU A 4 -34.77 37.09 -0.11
CA LEU A 4 -34.37 37.23 -1.51
C LEU A 4 -35.53 37.76 -2.36
N LEU A 5 -36.76 37.61 -1.88
CA LEU A 5 -37.94 38.07 -2.58
C LEU A 5 -38.15 39.59 -2.43
N PRO A 6 -38.66 40.25 -3.50
CA PRO A 6 -39.05 41.64 -3.43
C PRO A 6 -40.27 41.83 -2.51
N ARG A 7 -40.46 43.06 -2.02
CA ARG A 7 -41.51 43.40 -1.03
C ARG A 7 -42.95 43.09 -1.50
N ASN A 8 -43.18 43.05 -2.81
CA ASN A 8 -44.47 42.75 -3.43
C ASN A 8 -44.75 41.25 -3.62
N ALA A 9 -43.88 40.36 -3.10
CA ALA A 9 -44.06 38.91 -3.25
C ALA A 9 -45.34 38.39 -2.56
N THR A 10 -46.05 37.56 -3.32
CA THR A 10 -47.28 36.88 -2.93
C THR A 10 -47.04 35.82 -1.87
N LYS A 11 -48.11 35.36 -1.22
CA LYS A 11 -48.04 34.31 -0.20
C LYS A 11 -47.53 32.98 -0.77
N LEU A 12 -47.87 32.66 -2.03
CA LEU A 12 -47.39 31.45 -2.71
C LEU A 12 -45.87 31.50 -2.88
N GLU A 13 -45.34 32.60 -3.39
CA GLU A 13 -43.90 32.79 -3.62
C GLU A 13 -43.09 32.67 -2.32
N LYS A 14 -43.58 33.29 -1.23
CA LYS A 14 -42.96 33.17 0.10
C LYS A 14 -42.95 31.73 0.61
N ASN A 15 -44.06 30.99 0.41
CA ASN A 15 -44.12 29.59 0.80
C ASN A 15 -43.16 28.71 -0.02
N VAL A 16 -42.97 29.01 -1.30
CA VAL A 16 -42.02 28.32 -2.18
C VAL A 16 -40.57 28.62 -1.78
N GLU A 17 -40.23 29.88 -1.49
CA GLU A 17 -38.91 30.27 -0.96
C GLU A 17 -38.59 29.50 0.34
N GLN A 18 -39.55 29.43 1.26
CA GLN A 18 -39.39 28.72 2.53
C GLN A 18 -39.23 27.20 2.36
N LEU A 19 -39.85 26.61 1.33
CA LEU A 19 -39.61 25.22 0.96
C LEU A 19 -38.21 25.01 0.39
N GLY A 20 -37.73 25.94 -0.46
CA GLY A 20 -36.41 25.91 -1.07
C GLY A 20 -35.26 26.10 -0.07
N GLU A 21 -35.48 26.86 1.00
CA GLU A 21 -34.50 27.09 2.06
C GLU A 21 -33.99 25.79 2.71
N LYS A 22 -34.84 24.75 2.73
CA LYS A 22 -34.46 23.42 3.23
C LYS A 22 -33.31 22.78 2.45
N ILE A 23 -33.17 23.09 1.17
CA ILE A 23 -32.07 22.58 0.33
C ILE A 23 -30.75 23.23 0.75
N SER A 24 -30.77 24.52 1.08
CA SER A 24 -29.59 25.26 1.56
C SER A 24 -29.10 24.80 2.95
N LEU A 25 -29.93 24.08 3.69
CA LEU A 25 -29.58 23.49 5.00
C LEU A 25 -28.90 22.13 4.88
N ILE A 26 -28.81 21.54 3.68
CA ILE A 26 -28.09 20.28 3.49
C ILE A 26 -26.60 20.54 3.78
N PRO A 27 -25.99 19.85 4.76
CA PRO A 27 -24.59 20.05 5.08
C PRO A 27 -23.72 19.64 3.90
N VAL A 28 -22.80 20.51 3.51
CA VAL A 28 -21.80 20.24 2.47
C VAL A 28 -20.44 20.11 3.17
N PRO A 29 -20.02 18.91 3.60
CA PRO A 29 -18.82 18.71 4.42
C PRO A 29 -17.51 18.75 3.63
N PHE A 30 -17.45 19.49 2.52
CA PHE A 30 -16.32 19.44 1.58
C PHE A 30 -14.99 19.86 2.25
N VAL A 31 -15.04 20.88 3.10
CA VAL A 31 -13.86 21.35 3.85
C VAL A 31 -13.39 20.30 4.86
N ASP A 32 -14.31 19.54 5.45
CA ASP A 32 -13.97 18.51 6.43
C ASP A 32 -13.37 17.29 5.76
N LEU A 33 -13.81 16.94 4.54
CA LEU A 33 -13.24 15.83 3.77
C LEU A 33 -11.76 16.04 3.41
N HIS A 34 -11.31 17.29 3.23
CA HIS A 34 -9.91 17.63 2.98
C HIS A 34 -9.10 17.94 4.25
N SER A 35 -9.71 17.88 5.45
CA SER A 35 -9.02 18.14 6.71
C SER A 35 -8.55 16.84 7.35
N ILE A 36 -7.25 16.69 7.59
CA ILE A 36 -6.69 15.50 8.25
C ILE A 36 -7.29 15.27 9.64
N ASP A 37 -7.70 16.30 10.36
CA ASP A 37 -8.29 16.16 11.71
C ASP A 37 -9.81 15.95 11.68
N ARG A 38 -10.52 16.59 10.73
CA ARG A 38 -11.99 16.60 10.69
C ARG A 38 -12.59 15.59 9.71
N CYS A 39 -11.79 15.00 8.84
CA CYS A 39 -12.27 14.02 7.86
C CYS A 39 -12.87 12.80 8.59
N PRO A 40 -14.09 12.37 8.27
CA PRO A 40 -14.68 11.17 8.86
C PRO A 40 -13.84 9.92 8.56
N VAL A 41 -13.67 9.05 9.55
CA VAL A 41 -12.80 7.85 9.47
C VAL A 41 -13.01 7.00 8.21
N PRO A 42 -14.25 6.74 7.74
CA PRO A 42 -14.46 5.94 6.53
C PRO A 42 -13.89 6.57 5.25
N HIS A 43 -13.62 7.88 5.26
CA HIS A 43 -13.11 8.62 4.11
C HIS A 43 -11.59 8.87 4.17
N LEU A 44 -10.94 8.58 5.31
CA LEU A 44 -9.49 8.68 5.45
C LEU A 44 -8.69 7.92 4.38
N PRO A 45 -9.11 6.74 3.87
CA PRO A 45 -8.39 6.08 2.79
C PRO A 45 -8.31 6.91 1.50
N TRP A 46 -9.35 7.69 1.20
CA TRP A 46 -9.38 8.57 0.03
C TRP A 46 -8.49 9.79 0.22
N LEU A 47 -8.51 10.36 1.43
CA LEU A 47 -7.60 11.44 1.79
C LEU A 47 -6.13 10.98 1.77
N ALA A 48 -5.85 9.76 2.25
CA ALA A 48 -4.53 9.16 2.19
C ALA A 48 -4.04 8.95 0.74
N TRP A 49 -4.95 8.54 -0.14
CA TRP A 49 -4.66 8.43 -1.57
C TRP A 49 -4.32 9.79 -2.19
N GLU A 50 -5.07 10.84 -1.87
CA GLU A 50 -4.79 12.23 -2.31
C GLU A 50 -3.39 12.68 -1.86
N HIS A 51 -3.02 12.37 -0.62
CA HIS A 51 -1.71 12.68 -0.04
C HIS A 51 -0.58 11.73 -0.46
N ARG A 52 -0.83 10.77 -1.37
CA ARG A 52 0.14 9.78 -1.83
C ARG A 52 0.81 8.99 -0.70
N VAL A 53 0.02 8.52 0.24
CA VAL A 53 0.47 7.58 1.27
C VAL A 53 0.76 6.23 0.60
N GLU A 54 2.01 5.75 0.71
CA GLU A 54 2.46 4.52 0.04
C GLU A 54 2.00 3.24 0.75
N TYR A 55 1.95 3.26 2.08
CA TYR A 55 1.55 2.12 2.88
C TYR A 55 0.33 2.45 3.71
N TRP A 56 -0.72 1.65 3.55
CA TRP A 56 -1.99 1.85 4.23
C TRP A 56 -2.54 0.51 4.70
N GLN A 57 -2.78 0.38 6.01
CA GLN A 57 -3.45 -0.78 6.57
C GLN A 57 -4.89 -0.41 6.99
N PRO A 58 -5.93 -1.09 6.48
CA PRO A 58 -7.32 -0.82 6.83
C PRO A 58 -7.64 -1.01 8.32
N ASP A 59 -6.88 -1.86 9.01
CA ASP A 59 -7.02 -2.23 10.42
C ASP A 59 -6.26 -1.30 11.38
N TRP A 60 -5.49 -0.33 10.88
CA TRP A 60 -4.91 0.72 11.72
C TRP A 60 -5.97 1.47 12.52
N ASN A 61 -5.59 1.85 13.75
CA ASN A 61 -6.40 2.76 14.54
C ASN A 61 -6.50 4.14 13.84
N GLU A 62 -7.47 4.94 14.26
CA GLU A 62 -7.73 6.24 13.63
C GLU A 62 -6.51 7.18 13.72
N GLN A 63 -5.79 7.17 14.83
CA GLN A 63 -4.65 8.06 15.04
C GLN A 63 -3.50 7.72 14.09
N ASP A 64 -3.17 6.45 13.94
CA ASP A 64 -2.10 5.98 13.05
C ASP A 64 -2.44 6.29 11.58
N LYS A 65 -3.72 6.15 11.20
CA LYS A 65 -4.21 6.57 9.88
C LYS A 65 -3.99 8.06 9.64
N ARG A 66 -4.37 8.92 10.59
CA ARG A 66 -4.20 10.38 10.46
C ARG A 66 -2.71 10.77 10.47
N ASN A 67 -1.90 10.12 11.31
CA ASN A 67 -0.45 10.34 11.36
C ASN A 67 0.21 9.99 10.02
N ALA A 68 -0.13 8.84 9.42
CA ALA A 68 0.41 8.45 8.12
C ALA A 68 0.11 9.48 7.02
N ILE A 69 -1.08 10.10 7.04
CA ILE A 69 -1.44 11.18 6.11
C ILE A 69 -0.64 12.45 6.41
N SER A 70 -0.53 12.84 7.68
CA SER A 70 0.21 14.03 8.11
C SER A 70 1.70 13.96 7.76
N GLU A 71 2.33 12.81 8.00
CA GLU A 71 3.76 12.60 7.77
C GLU A 71 4.10 12.37 6.29
N SER A 72 3.11 12.05 5.46
CA SER A 72 3.27 11.69 4.05
C SER A 72 4.04 12.74 3.24
N GLU A 73 3.82 14.04 3.48
CA GLU A 73 4.49 15.10 2.73
C GLU A 73 6.01 15.05 2.93
N SER A 74 6.44 14.97 4.20
CA SER A 74 7.86 14.90 4.56
C SER A 74 8.52 13.62 4.02
N PHE A 75 7.82 12.50 4.11
CA PHE A 75 8.27 11.22 3.57
C PHE A 75 8.40 11.26 2.04
N ASN A 76 7.40 11.83 1.37
CA ASN A 76 7.33 11.96 -0.08
C ASN A 76 8.44 12.87 -0.63
N ALA A 77 8.76 13.95 0.08
CA ALA A 77 9.88 14.83 -0.24
C ALA A 77 11.24 14.11 -0.13
N GLY A 78 11.35 13.12 0.75
CA GLY A 78 12.57 12.32 0.97
C GLY A 78 12.74 11.10 0.07
N ARG A 79 11.83 10.83 -0.87
CA ARG A 79 11.89 9.63 -1.73
C ARG A 79 13.19 9.56 -2.54
N GLY A 80 13.63 8.34 -2.80
CA GLY A 80 14.90 8.05 -3.47
C GLY A 80 16.13 8.15 -2.56
N THR A 81 15.95 8.45 -1.27
CA THR A 81 17.03 8.45 -0.29
C THR A 81 17.13 7.12 0.45
N ARG A 82 18.29 6.84 1.02
CA ARG A 82 18.47 5.70 1.94
C ARG A 82 17.49 5.78 3.11
N SER A 83 17.20 6.97 3.62
CA SER A 83 16.28 7.17 4.74
C SER A 83 14.85 6.79 4.39
N SER A 84 14.33 7.19 3.22
CA SER A 84 12.96 6.85 2.81
C SER A 84 12.79 5.35 2.58
N ILE A 85 13.78 4.72 1.93
CA ILE A 85 13.78 3.26 1.74
C ILE A 85 13.80 2.58 3.10
N SER A 86 14.65 3.06 4.02
CA SER A 86 14.74 2.48 5.36
C SER A 86 13.47 2.62 6.17
N SER A 87 12.82 3.78 6.11
CA SER A 87 11.59 4.09 6.84
C SER A 87 10.41 3.22 6.40
N LEU A 88 10.29 2.92 5.10
CA LEU A 88 9.21 2.05 4.61
C LEU A 88 9.54 0.57 4.76
N LEU A 89 10.81 0.17 4.57
CA LEU A 89 11.22 -1.21 4.80
C LEU A 89 11.01 -1.65 6.26
N SER A 90 11.23 -0.75 7.22
CA SER A 90 11.02 -1.04 8.64
C SER A 90 9.55 -1.30 9.01
N THR A 91 8.57 -0.93 8.17
CA THR A 91 7.16 -1.30 8.43
C THR A 91 6.84 -2.74 8.02
N VAL A 92 7.73 -3.38 7.25
CA VAL A 92 7.51 -4.74 6.70
C VAL A 92 8.46 -5.75 7.35
N VAL A 93 9.74 -5.40 7.53
CA VAL A 93 10.77 -6.31 8.02
C VAL A 93 11.70 -5.64 9.03
N ASP A 94 11.86 -6.28 10.17
CA ASP A 94 12.86 -5.93 11.17
C ASP A 94 14.23 -6.52 10.83
N ASN A 95 15.31 -5.84 11.24
CA ASN A 95 16.68 -6.34 11.14
C ASN A 95 17.16 -6.67 9.71
N TYR A 96 17.22 -5.64 8.85
CA TYR A 96 17.86 -5.71 7.53
C TYR A 96 19.13 -4.85 7.45
N GLN A 97 19.95 -5.10 6.44
CA GLN A 97 21.06 -4.23 6.05
C GLN A 97 20.85 -3.75 4.63
N LEU A 98 20.92 -2.44 4.42
CA LEU A 98 20.94 -1.84 3.10
C LEU A 98 22.40 -1.55 2.72
N LYS A 99 22.91 -2.24 1.69
CA LYS A 99 24.28 -2.04 1.20
C LYS A 99 24.30 -1.53 -0.24
N ALA A 100 24.92 -0.38 -0.46
CA ALA A 100 25.15 0.17 -1.79
C ALA A 100 26.33 -0.52 -2.49
N TRP A 101 26.37 -0.46 -3.82
CA TRP A 101 27.37 -1.11 -4.67
C TRP A 101 28.84 -0.84 -4.27
N TYR A 102 29.14 0.36 -3.76
CA TYR A 102 30.50 0.76 -3.35
C TYR A 102 30.89 0.25 -1.96
N GLU A 103 29.94 -0.24 -1.16
CA GLU A 103 30.20 -0.84 0.16
C GLU A 103 30.63 -2.32 0.05
N PHE A 104 30.60 -2.90 -1.16
CA PHE A 104 31.07 -4.25 -1.44
C PHE A 104 32.55 -4.29 -1.81
N ASN A 105 33.21 -5.41 -1.51
CA ASN A 105 34.58 -5.69 -1.90
C ASN A 105 34.66 -7.06 -2.62
N PRO A 106 34.83 -7.10 -3.96
CA PRO A 106 34.96 -5.96 -4.88
C PRO A 106 33.66 -5.15 -5.05
N PRO A 107 33.73 -3.87 -5.45
CA PRO A 107 32.54 -3.06 -5.72
C PRO A 107 31.65 -3.68 -6.80
N GLN A 108 30.34 -3.57 -6.62
CA GLN A 108 29.35 -4.03 -7.60
C GLN A 108 29.12 -2.99 -8.71
N LYS A 109 28.23 -3.29 -9.65
CA LYS A 109 27.84 -2.38 -10.73
C LYS A 109 27.32 -1.05 -10.13
N PRO A 110 27.75 0.11 -10.65
CA PRO A 110 27.22 1.39 -10.20
C PRO A 110 25.69 1.46 -10.29
N PHE A 111 25.07 2.23 -9.38
CA PHE A 111 23.62 2.37 -9.25
C PHE A 111 22.91 1.05 -8.88
N THR A 112 23.59 0.17 -8.15
CA THR A 112 22.96 -0.99 -7.51
C THR A 112 23.04 -0.93 -6.00
N PHE A 113 22.04 -1.51 -5.32
CA PHE A 113 22.10 -1.78 -3.89
C PHE A 113 21.45 -3.13 -3.57
N VAL A 114 21.82 -3.70 -2.44
CA VAL A 114 21.27 -4.98 -1.97
C VAL A 114 20.62 -4.78 -0.61
N VAL A 115 19.39 -5.25 -0.49
CA VAL A 115 18.70 -5.35 0.80
C VAL A 115 18.94 -6.76 1.34
N ILE A 116 19.71 -6.86 2.41
CA ILE A 116 20.11 -8.12 3.03
C ILE A 116 19.27 -8.30 4.28
N ILE A 117 18.35 -9.25 4.24
CA ILE A 117 17.51 -9.61 5.39
C ILE A 117 18.21 -10.71 6.17
N ASN A 118 18.20 -10.64 7.50
CA ASN A 118 18.91 -11.59 8.34
C ASN A 118 18.46 -13.04 8.04
N SER A 119 19.43 -13.93 7.88
CA SER A 119 19.23 -15.36 7.58
C SER A 119 18.48 -16.17 8.66
N GLN A 120 18.29 -15.62 9.85
CA GLN A 120 17.47 -16.19 10.93
C GLN A 120 15.98 -15.93 10.73
N TYR A 121 15.61 -14.93 9.91
CA TYR A 121 14.23 -14.60 9.59
C TYR A 121 13.83 -15.29 8.28
N LEU A 122 12.76 -16.07 8.34
CA LEU A 122 12.15 -16.74 7.20
C LEU A 122 10.92 -15.93 6.78
N LEU A 123 10.99 -15.31 5.60
CA LEU A 123 9.87 -14.55 5.05
C LEU A 123 8.83 -15.49 4.46
N SER A 124 7.55 -15.16 4.64
CA SER A 124 6.52 -15.69 3.74
C SER A 124 6.64 -15.06 2.34
N ILE A 125 6.02 -15.69 1.34
CA ILE A 125 5.98 -15.11 -0.01
C ILE A 125 5.27 -13.75 -0.03
N GLU A 126 4.27 -13.57 0.83
CA GLU A 126 3.51 -12.32 0.98
C GLU A 126 4.38 -11.21 1.54
N GLN A 127 5.16 -11.51 2.60
CA GLN A 127 6.10 -10.54 3.17
C GLN A 127 7.20 -10.16 2.18
N LEU A 128 7.72 -11.13 1.41
CA LEU A 128 8.69 -10.83 0.36
C LEU A 128 8.11 -9.86 -0.68
N LEU A 129 6.86 -10.08 -1.09
CA LEU A 129 6.18 -9.20 -2.04
C LEU A 129 5.94 -7.79 -1.47
N GLN A 130 5.64 -7.69 -0.18
CA GLN A 130 5.54 -6.40 0.52
C GLN A 130 6.89 -5.67 0.56
N VAL A 131 8.00 -6.39 0.78
CA VAL A 131 9.36 -5.81 0.73
C VAL A 131 9.65 -5.23 -0.66
N HIS A 132 9.37 -5.98 -1.73
CA HIS A 132 9.56 -5.49 -3.10
C HIS A 132 8.71 -4.25 -3.37
N THR A 133 7.42 -4.29 -3.01
CA THR A 133 6.51 -3.16 -3.14
C THR A 133 7.02 -1.92 -2.40
N ALA A 134 7.50 -2.08 -1.17
CA ALA A 134 8.04 -0.98 -0.37
C ALA A 134 9.32 -0.37 -0.99
N ILE A 135 10.21 -1.20 -1.53
CA ILE A 135 11.41 -0.72 -2.20
C ILE A 135 11.03 0.01 -3.49
N ASP A 136 10.12 -0.53 -4.29
CA ASP A 136 9.71 0.09 -5.56
C ASP A 136 8.96 1.42 -5.37
N ALA A 137 8.20 1.56 -4.29
CA ALA A 137 7.53 2.81 -3.92
C ALA A 137 8.49 3.96 -3.56
N THR A 138 9.69 3.63 -3.08
CA THR A 138 10.62 4.58 -2.46
C THR A 138 11.94 4.75 -3.19
N LYS A 139 12.39 3.76 -3.96
CA LYS A 139 13.69 3.79 -4.62
C LYS A 139 13.73 4.88 -5.70
N SER A 140 14.93 5.38 -5.98
CA SER A 140 15.13 6.19 -7.16
C SER A 140 14.92 5.34 -8.42
N VAL A 141 14.31 5.93 -9.46
CA VAL A 141 14.10 5.25 -10.75
C VAL A 141 15.41 4.76 -11.36
N ARG A 142 16.51 5.50 -11.13
CA ARG A 142 17.84 5.15 -11.65
C ARG A 142 18.46 3.91 -10.99
N ASP A 143 18.09 3.62 -9.75
CA ASP A 143 18.76 2.63 -8.93
C ASP A 143 18.11 1.24 -9.12
N ASN A 144 18.95 0.23 -9.31
CA ASN A 144 18.55 -1.16 -9.37
C ASN A 144 18.80 -1.81 -8.00
N TYR A 145 17.96 -2.77 -7.63
CA TYR A 145 18.10 -3.45 -6.35
C TYR A 145 18.01 -4.97 -6.48
N SER A 146 18.58 -5.65 -5.50
CA SER A 146 18.32 -7.06 -5.25
C SER A 146 18.02 -7.29 -3.78
N VAL A 147 17.21 -8.31 -3.49
CA VAL A 147 16.85 -8.70 -2.13
C VAL A 147 17.48 -10.05 -1.85
N SER A 148 18.31 -10.11 -0.80
CA SER A 148 18.91 -11.33 -0.28
C SER A 148 18.16 -11.74 0.98
N ALA A 149 17.26 -12.70 0.87
CA ALA A 149 16.47 -13.20 1.98
C ALA A 149 16.21 -14.71 1.86
N LYS A 150 15.87 -15.34 2.98
CA LYS A 150 15.37 -16.72 2.98
C LYS A 150 13.86 -16.70 3.04
N VAL A 151 13.24 -17.46 2.14
CA VAL A 151 11.79 -17.54 2.01
C VAL A 151 11.35 -18.94 2.40
N GLN A 152 10.32 -19.03 3.23
CA GLN A 152 9.66 -20.28 3.54
C GLN A 152 8.32 -20.32 2.80
N THR A 153 8.07 -21.41 2.10
CA THR A 153 6.80 -21.67 1.44
C THR A 153 6.25 -22.97 1.95
N LEU A 154 5.04 -22.92 2.50
CA LEU A 154 4.27 -24.12 2.81
C LEU A 154 3.61 -24.57 1.50
N CYS A 155 3.95 -25.77 1.05
CA CYS A 155 3.32 -26.37 -0.12
C CYS A 155 3.00 -27.84 0.19
N ASP A 156 1.85 -28.29 -0.32
CA ASP A 156 1.50 -29.70 -0.30
C ASP A 156 2.04 -30.34 -1.58
N PHE A 157 3.05 -31.19 -1.42
CA PHE A 157 3.65 -31.92 -2.52
C PHE A 157 3.09 -33.33 -2.59
N TYR A 158 2.29 -33.61 -3.62
CA TYR A 158 1.73 -34.92 -3.87
C TYR A 158 2.55 -35.65 -4.94
N LEU A 159 3.08 -36.81 -4.59
CA LEU A 159 3.77 -37.71 -5.52
C LEU A 159 2.90 -38.94 -5.76
N THR A 160 2.51 -39.18 -7.00
CA THR A 160 1.82 -40.40 -7.43
C THR A 160 2.69 -41.20 -8.38
N GLY A 161 2.64 -42.52 -8.28
CA GLY A 161 3.38 -43.44 -9.13
C GLY A 161 2.54 -44.67 -9.43
N SER A 162 2.70 -45.22 -10.63
CA SER A 162 2.18 -46.55 -10.98
C SER A 162 3.30 -47.40 -11.55
N VAL A 163 3.35 -48.66 -11.15
CA VAL A 163 4.27 -49.67 -11.71
C VAL A 163 3.41 -50.72 -12.37
N THR A 164 3.57 -50.87 -13.68
CA THR A 164 2.97 -51.97 -14.42
C THR A 164 4.09 -52.92 -14.81
N SER A 165 4.09 -54.11 -14.20
CA SER A 165 4.94 -55.22 -14.61
C SER A 165 4.08 -56.19 -15.42
N GLY A 166 4.52 -56.53 -16.64
CA GLY A 166 3.83 -57.45 -17.52
C GLY A 166 4.81 -58.47 -18.09
N THR A 167 4.41 -59.73 -18.08
CA THR A 167 5.18 -60.81 -18.72
C THR A 167 4.52 -61.14 -20.06
N LYS A 168 5.31 -61.16 -21.13
CA LYS A 168 4.83 -61.52 -22.48
C LYS A 168 4.91 -63.04 -22.62
N ILE A 169 3.78 -63.71 -22.82
CA ILE A 169 3.72 -65.15 -23.04
C ILE A 169 3.35 -65.38 -24.50
N HIS A 170 4.20 -66.10 -25.24
CA HIS A 170 3.90 -66.53 -26.60
C HIS A 170 3.23 -67.90 -26.55
N LEU A 171 2.02 -68.00 -27.09
CA LEU A 171 1.30 -69.26 -27.24
C LEU A 171 1.48 -69.74 -28.68
N GLU A 172 2.10 -70.91 -28.86
CA GLU A 172 2.12 -71.60 -30.14
C GLU A 172 0.91 -72.54 -30.21
N SER A 173 0.13 -72.44 -31.29
CA SER A 173 -0.95 -73.38 -31.59
C SER A 173 -0.36 -74.64 -32.21
N MET A 174 -0.76 -75.81 -31.69
CA MET A 174 -0.57 -77.09 -32.37
C MET A 174 -1.37 -77.15 -33.67
#